data_AF-A0A381TDV8-F1
#
_entry.id   AF-A0A381TDV8-F1
#
_cell.length_a   1.000
_cell.length_b   1.000
_cell.length_c   1.000
_cell.angle_alpha   90.00
_cell.angle_beta   90.00
_cell.angle_gamma   90.00
#
_symmetry.space_group_name_H-M   'P 1'
#
loop_
_entity.id
_entity.type
_entity.pdbx_description
1 polymer ?
#
loop_
_entity_poly.entity_id
_entity_poly.type
_entity_poly.pdbx_seq_one_letter_code
_entity_poly.pdbx_strand_id
1 'polypeptide(L)' 'MKKLLLIFLILSGCENRKEPFSLTEKTYQMWRDFIQPTELDLKWTRIPWRSSFQEGLMEAGAKQKPMLLWAMNGHPLGCT' A
#
# COMPACT_ATOMS: atom_id res chain seq x y z
N MET A 1 37.21 -27.13 26.47
CA MET A 1 37.39 -25.99 25.53
C MET A 1 36.34 -25.92 24.41
N LYS A 2 35.83 -27.04 23.87
CA LYS A 2 34.78 -27.02 22.83
C LYS A 2 33.37 -26.61 23.32
N LYS A 3 33.04 -26.84 24.60
CA LYS A 3 31.73 -26.43 25.18
C LYS A 3 31.60 -24.92 25.42
N LEU A 4 32.71 -24.18 25.49
CA LEU A 4 32.69 -22.73 25.68
C LEU A 4 32.46 -21.97 24.37
N LEU A 5 32.79 -22.58 23.23
CA LEU A 5 32.61 -22.00 21.89
C LEU A 5 31.13 -21.98 21.44
N LEU A 6 30.29 -22.88 21.98
CA LEU A 6 28.89 -23.01 21.59
C LEU A 6 27.98 -21.92 22.21
N ILE A 7 28.41 -21.29 23.31
CA ILE A 7 27.63 -20.26 24.02
C ILE A 7 27.69 -18.91 23.30
N PHE A 8 28.78 -18.65 22.55
CA PHE A 8 28.97 -17.37 21.84
C PHE A 8 28.03 -17.21 20.63
N LEU A 9 27.56 -18.34 20.05
CA LEU A 9 26.66 -18.35 18.90
C LEU A 9 25.19 -18.04 19.25
N ILE A 10 24.83 -18.06 20.54
CA ILE A 10 23.44 -17.83 21.00
C ILE A 10 23.18 -16.34 21.30
N LEU A 11 24.24 -15.54 21.48
CA LEU A 11 24.13 -14.10 21.80
C LEU A 11 24.06 -13.18 20.58
N SER A 12 24.24 -13.71 19.36
CA SER A 12 23.88 -13.01 18.13
C SER A 12 22.37 -13.09 17.89
N GLY A 13 21.58 -12.67 18.88
CA GLY A 13 20.18 -12.36 18.64
C GLY A 13 20.09 -11.32 17.52
N CYS A 14 19.14 -11.46 16.60
CA CYS A 14 18.81 -10.44 15.62
C CYS A 14 18.60 -9.12 16.34
N GLU A 15 19.61 -8.24 16.28
CA GLU A 15 19.52 -6.92 16.82
C GLU A 15 18.51 -6.15 15.96
N ASN A 16 17.34 -5.90 16.51
CA ASN A 16 16.27 -5.15 15.85
C ASN A 16 16.62 -3.65 15.89
N ARG A 17 17.77 -3.28 15.32
CA ARG A 17 18.15 -1.88 15.12
C ARG A 17 17.27 -1.33 14.01
N LYS A 18 16.13 -0.76 14.41
CA LYS A 18 15.38 0.15 13.55
C LYS A 18 16.19 1.44 13.46
N GLU A 19 17.18 1.44 12.57
CA GLU A 19 17.84 2.67 12.15
C GLU A 19 16.75 3.70 11.82
N PRO A 20 16.85 4.93 12.34
CA PRO A 20 15.87 5.96 12.05
C PRO A 20 15.77 6.18 10.54
N PHE A 21 14.58 6.56 10.08
CA PHE A 21 14.38 6.90 8.68
C PHE A 21 15.42 7.95 8.24
N SER A 22 16.14 7.64 7.17
CA SER A 22 17.06 8.58 6.53
C SER A 22 16.98 8.38 5.03
N LEU A 23 16.66 9.44 4.30
CA LEU A 23 16.68 9.47 2.84
C LEU A 23 18.06 9.95 2.37
N THR A 24 18.89 9.01 1.95
CA THR A 24 20.25 9.23 1.45
C THR A 24 20.40 8.52 0.10
N GLU A 25 21.49 8.78 -0.61
CA GLU A 25 21.78 8.06 -1.85
C GLU A 25 21.80 6.53 -1.66
N LYS A 26 22.31 6.06 -0.51
CA LYS A 26 22.39 4.63 -0.18
C LYS A 26 21.02 4.00 0.10
N THR A 27 20.08 4.76 0.66
CA THR A 27 18.76 4.27 1.10
C THR A 27 17.64 4.60 0.13
N TYR A 28 17.89 5.45 -0.88
CA TYR A 28 16.89 5.91 -1.84
C TYR A 28 16.18 4.76 -2.55
N GLN A 29 16.94 3.81 -3.10
CA GLN A 29 16.41 2.67 -3.85
C GLN A 29 15.43 1.84 -3.01
N MET A 30 15.83 1.48 -1.79
CA MET A 30 15.02 0.73 -0.84
C MET A 30 13.72 1.47 -0.52
N TRP A 31 13.80 2.77 -0.20
CA TRP A 31 12.61 3.54 0.16
C TRP A 31 11.67 3.75 -1.02
N ARG A 32 12.20 4.06 -2.21
CA ARG A 32 11.40 4.19 -3.42
C ARG A 32 10.61 2.93 -3.70
N ASP A 33 11.26 1.77 -3.65
CA ASP A 33 10.60 0.49 -3.90
C ASP A 33 9.59 0.15 -2.79
N PHE A 34 9.87 0.51 -1.54
CA PHE A 34 8.96 0.28 -0.41
C PHE A 34 7.69 1.13 -0.45
N ILE A 35 7.78 2.41 -0.86
CA ILE A 35 6.63 3.32 -0.91
C ILE A 35 5.83 3.23 -2.22
N GLN A 36 6.38 2.57 -3.24
CA GLN A 36 5.68 2.38 -4.50
C GLN A 36 4.43 1.53 -4.24
N PRO A 37 3.22 2.01 -4.58
CA PRO A 37 2.01 1.22 -4.40
C PRO A 37 2.09 -0.07 -5.21
N THR A 38 1.65 -1.16 -4.61
CA THR A 38 1.56 -2.46 -5.28
C THR A 38 0.36 -2.50 -6.22
N GLU A 39 0.33 -3.52 -7.09
CA GLU A 39 -0.86 -3.83 -7.89
C GLU A 39 -2.12 -4.07 -7.04
N LEU A 40 -1.95 -4.54 -5.80
CA LEU A 40 -3.05 -4.73 -4.88
C LEU A 40 -3.57 -3.39 -4.36
N ASP A 41 -2.67 -2.48 -3.99
CA ASP A 41 -3.00 -1.12 -3.55
C ASP A 41 -3.69 -0.32 -4.65
N LEU A 42 -3.39 -0.62 -5.92
CA LEU A 42 -3.97 0.05 -7.08
C LEU A 42 -5.26 -0.60 -7.61
N LYS A 43 -5.78 -1.69 -7.01
CA LYS A 43 -7.00 -2.36 -7.52
C LYS A 43 -8.21 -1.45 -7.65
N TRP A 44 -8.33 -0.44 -6.79
CA TRP A 44 -9.44 0.51 -6.82
C TRP A 44 -9.50 1.29 -8.15
N THR A 45 -8.35 1.48 -8.83
CA THR A 45 -8.29 2.17 -10.14
C THR A 45 -8.98 1.39 -11.26
N ARG A 46 -9.17 0.07 -11.09
CA ARG A 46 -9.82 -0.81 -12.07
C ARG A 46 -11.34 -0.71 -12.03
N ILE A 47 -11.90 -0.09 -10.99
CA ILE A 47 -13.34 0.16 -10.90
C ILE A 47 -13.68 1.22 -11.96
N PRO A 48 -14.71 1.01 -12.79
CA PRO A 48 -15.11 1.96 -13.81
C PRO A 48 -15.88 3.12 -13.15
N TRP A 49 -15.18 3.95 -12.38
CA TRP A 49 -15.75 5.08 -11.67
C TRP A 49 -16.48 6.02 -12.64
N ARG A 50 -17.57 6.59 -12.16
CA ARG A 50 -18.27 7.70 -12.80
C ARG A 50 -18.00 8.96 -11.99
N SER A 51 -17.80 10.08 -12.67
CA SER A 51 -17.65 11.39 -12.04
C SER A 51 -19.00 12.00 -11.62
N SER A 52 -20.12 11.45 -12.13
CA SER A 52 -21.46 11.89 -11.80
C SER A 52 -22.25 10.82 -11.04
N PHE A 53 -22.84 11.22 -9.92
CA PHE A 53 -23.76 10.38 -9.15
C PHE A 53 -24.97 9.94 -9.97
N GLN A 54 -25.55 10.87 -10.74
CA GLN A 54 -26.75 10.61 -11.54
C GLN A 54 -26.46 9.59 -12.65
N GLU A 55 -25.31 9.70 -13.32
CA GLU A 55 -24.91 8.72 -14.35
C GLU A 55 -24.73 7.32 -13.74
N GLY A 56 -24.06 7.23 -12.58
CA GLY A 56 -23.91 5.97 -11.86
C GLY A 56 -25.27 5.35 -11.49
N LEU A 57 -26.22 6.16 -11.02
CA LEU A 57 -27.56 5.70 -10.64
C LEU A 57 -28.35 5.18 -11.85
N MET A 58 -28.32 5.90 -12.98
CA MET A 58 -28.97 5.48 -14.22
C MET A 58 -28.37 4.17 -14.75
N GLU A 59 -27.04 4.05 -14.76
CA GLU A 59 -26.34 2.85 -15.24
C GLU A 59 -26.64 1.63 -14.35
N ALA A 60 -26.61 1.80 -13.03
CA ALA A 60 -26.93 0.74 -12.06
C ALA A 60 -28.37 0.23 -12.24
N GLY A 61 -29.33 1.15 -12.41
CA GLY A 61 -30.73 0.82 -12.69
C GLY A 61 -30.90 0.07 -14.01
N ALA A 62 -30.30 0.57 -15.09
CA ALA A 62 -30.36 -0.06 -16.41
C ALA A 62 -29.75 -1.48 -16.42
N LYS A 63 -28.68 -1.68 -15.64
CA LYS A 63 -28.00 -2.99 -15.53
C LYS A 63 -28.58 -3.91 -14.46
N GLN A 64 -29.54 -3.45 -13.66
CA GLN A 64 -30.07 -4.15 -12.49
C GLN A 64 -28.96 -4.63 -11.53
N LYS A 65 -27.98 -3.76 -11.25
CA LYS A 65 -26.84 -4.06 -10.36
C LYS A 65 -26.79 -3.06 -9.21
N PRO A 66 -26.26 -3.46 -8.03
CA PRO A 66 -26.01 -2.51 -6.95
C PRO A 66 -24.98 -1.46 -7.38
N MET A 67 -25.14 -0.25 -6.87
CA MET A 67 -24.21 0.85 -7.08
C MET A 67 -23.25 0.97 -5.89
N LEU A 68 -21.94 1.01 -6.16
CA LEU A 68 -20.94 1.42 -5.18
C LEU A 68 -20.84 2.95 -5.19
N LEU A 69 -21.14 3.59 -4.07
CA LEU A 69 -20.98 5.03 -3.89
C LEU A 69 -19.73 5.32 -3.06
N TRP A 70 -18.84 6.16 -3.59
CA TRP A 70 -17.69 6.71 -2.85
C TRP A 70 -17.99 8.15 -2.45
N ALA A 71 -18.11 8.42 -1.15
CA ALA A 71 -18.49 9.71 -0.60
C ALA A 71 -17.53 10.17 0.53
N MET A 72 -16.23 9.94 0.34
CA MET A 72 -15.18 10.37 1.28
C MET A 72 -14.27 11.44 0.66
N ASN A 73 -13.38 12.03 1.47
CA ASN A 73 -12.37 12.98 1.00
C ASN A 73 -11.54 12.37 -0.15
N GLY A 74 -11.47 13.09 -1.27
CA GLY A 74 -10.79 12.67 -2.49
C GLY A 74 -11.73 12.04 -3.52
N HIS A 75 -11.70 12.57 -4.74
CA HIS A 75 -12.36 11.97 -5.90
C HIS A 75 -11.49 10.81 -6.41
N PRO A 76 -12.00 9.57 -6.61
CA PRO A 76 -11.19 8.46 -7.10
C PRO A 76 -10.46 8.78 -8.42
N LEU A 77 -11.10 9.55 -9.31
CA LEU A 77 -10.48 10.03 -10.55
C LEU A 77 -9.51 11.22 -10.38
N GLY A 78 -9.30 11.73 -9.17
CA GLY A 78 -8.48 12.93 -8.92
C GLY A 78 -9.07 14.23 -9.49
N CYS A 79 -10.32 14.21 -9.94
CA CYS A 79 -11.01 15.39 -10.46
C CYS A 79 -11.50 16.25 -9.29
N THR A 80 -11.04 17.50 -9.23
CA THR A 80 -11.57 18.57 -8.37
C THR A 80 -12.22 19.64 -9.23
#